data_AF-A0A3C0FUS7-F1
#
_entry.id   AF-A0A3C0FUS7-F1
#
_cell.length_a   1.000
_cell.length_b   1.000
_cell.length_c   1.000
_cell.angle_alpha   90.00
_cell.angle_beta   90.00
_cell.angle_gamma   90.00
#
_symmetry.space_group_name_H-M   'P 1'
#
loop_
_entity.id
_entity.type
_entity.pdbx_description
1 polymer ?
#
loop_
_entity_poly.entity_id
_entity_poly.type
_entity_poly.pdbx_seq_one_letter_code
_entity_poly.pdbx_strand_id
1 'polypeptide(L)' 'MALRPTTPPLNALRAFEAAARLGSFARAAAELSVTSGAISQQVANLEASLGMSLFER' A
#
# COMPACT_ATOMS: atom_id res chain seq x y z
N MET A 1 -15.04 18.48 10.11
CA MET A 1 -14.96 17.00 10.15
C MET A 1 -13.51 16.64 10.36
N ALA A 2 -13.10 16.32 11.59
CA ALA A 2 -11.70 16.13 11.92
C ALA A 2 -11.18 14.83 11.28
N LEU A 3 -10.23 14.94 10.35
CA LEU A 3 -9.31 13.85 10.02
C LEU A 3 -8.56 13.55 11.31
N ARG A 4 -9.04 12.60 12.12
CA ARG A 4 -8.17 11.96 13.11
C ARG A 4 -7.05 11.34 12.25
N PRO A 5 -5.78 11.74 12.38
CA PRO A 5 -4.74 11.05 11.65
C PRO A 5 -4.55 9.71 12.37
N THR A 6 -5.38 8.72 12.02
CA THR A 6 -4.99 7.33 12.11
C THR A 6 -3.82 7.22 11.15
N THR A 7 -2.61 7.47 11.65
CA THR A 7 -1.38 7.34 10.89
C THR A 7 -1.43 5.98 10.20
N PRO A 8 -1.45 5.95 8.86
CA PRO A 8 -1.52 4.69 8.14
C PRO A 8 -0.37 3.80 8.61
N PRO A 9 -0.60 2.50 8.78
CA PRO A 9 0.44 1.60 9.26
C PRO A 9 1.65 1.67 8.32
N LEU A 10 2.85 1.74 8.88
CA LEU A 10 4.09 1.91 8.11
C LEU A 10 4.25 0.86 7.00
N ASN A 11 3.75 -0.35 7.23
CA ASN A 11 3.78 -1.43 6.24
C ASN A 11 2.94 -1.11 5.00
N ALA A 12 1.83 -0.38 5.16
CA ALA A 12 0.99 0.04 4.05
C ALA A 12 1.66 1.12 3.20
N LEU A 13 2.31 2.08 3.85
CA LEU A 13 3.12 3.10 3.15
C LEU A 13 4.30 2.47 2.42
N ARG A 14 5.02 1.54 3.05
CA ARG A 14 6.14 0.81 2.42
C ARG A 14 5.68 -0.06 1.25
N ALA A 15 4.57 -0.77 1.40
CA ALA A 15 4.00 -1.58 0.33
C ALA A 15 3.60 -0.71 -0.87
N PHE A 16 2.96 0.44 -0.61
CA PHE A 16 2.61 1.40 -1.64
C PHE A 16 3.84 1.98 -2.34
N GLU A 17 4.83 2.51 -1.60
CA GLU A 17 6.05 3.09 -2.19
C GLU A 17 6.81 2.06 -3.04
N ALA A 18 7.02 0.84 -2.53
CA ALA A 18 7.71 -0.20 -3.28
C ALA A 18 6.93 -0.60 -4.54
N ALA A 19 5.61 -0.75 -4.46
CA ALA A 19 4.78 -1.08 -5.61
C ALA A 19 4.75 0.05 -6.66
N ALA A 20 4.72 1.31 -6.23
CA ALA A 20 4.78 2.47 -7.11
C ALA A 20 6.15 2.61 -7.79
N ARG A 21 7.25 2.43 -7.04
CA ARG A 21 8.61 2.49 -7.57
C ARG A 21 8.90 1.35 -8.56
N LEU A 22 8.42 0.14 -8.27
CA LEU A 22 8.72 -1.05 -9.08
C LEU A 22 7.70 -1.30 -10.20
N GLY A 23 6.55 -0.63 -10.17
CA GLY A 23 5.43 -0.84 -11.09
C GLY A 23 4.83 -2.25 -11.00
N SER A 24 5.03 -2.97 -9.90
CA SER A 24 4.58 -4.35 -9.76
C SER A 24 4.43 -4.77 -8.29
N PHE A 25 3.23 -5.24 -7.94
CA PHE A 25 2.96 -5.82 -6.62
C PHE A 25 3.79 -7.09 -6.34
N ALA A 26 4.09 -7.89 -7.37
CA ALA A 26 4.92 -9.09 -7.22
C ALA A 26 6.38 -8.74 -6.92
N ARG A 27 6.94 -7.72 -7.60
CA ARG A 27 8.30 -7.25 -7.32
C ARG A 27 8.41 -6.59 -5.95
N ALA A 28 7.43 -5.78 -5.56
CA ALA A 28 7.35 -5.19 -4.23
C ALA A 28 7.28 -6.25 -3.12
N ALA A 29 6.51 -7.32 -3.35
CA ALA A 29 6.43 -8.44 -2.43
C ALA A 29 7.78 -9.15 -2.25
N ALA A 30 8.49 -9.40 -3.36
CA ALA A 30 9.83 -9.97 -3.31
C ALA A 30 10.82 -9.07 -2.56
N GLU A 31 10.80 -7.75 -2.81
CA GLU A 31 11.69 -6.80 -2.12
C GLU A 31 11.41 -6.72 -0.61
N LEU A 32 10.13 -6.72 -0.22
CA LEU A 32 9.71 -6.61 1.17
C LEU A 32 9.64 -7.97 1.90
N SER A 33 10.03 -9.07 1.25
CA SER A 33 9.99 -10.44 1.80
C SER A 33 8.60 -10.84 2.33
N VAL A 34 7.55 -10.50 1.56
CA VAL A 34 6.15 -10.83 1.87
C VAL A 34 5.47 -11.45 0.65
N THR A 35 4.21 -11.86 0.80
CA THR A 35 3.41 -12.37 -0.33
C THR A 35 2.82 -11.21 -1.15
N SER A 36 2.58 -11.45 -2.44
CA SER A 36 1.89 -10.48 -3.31
C SER A 36 0.48 -10.13 -2.81
N GLY A 37 -0.21 -11.09 -2.20
CA GLY A 37 -1.49 -10.86 -1.51
C GLY A 37 -1.37 -9.90 -0.32
N ALA A 38 -0.29 -10.00 0.47
CA ALA A 38 -0.04 -9.07 1.56
C ALA A 38 0.16 -7.64 1.04
N ILE A 39 0.94 -7.45 -0.02
CA ILE A 39 1.11 -6.13 -0.66
C ILE A 39 -0.24 -5.58 -1.13
N SER A 40 -1.03 -6.40 -1.83
CA SER A 40 -2.36 -5.99 -2.31
C SER A 40 -3.29 -5.57 -1.17
N GLN A 41 -3.30 -6.30 -0.06
CA GLN A 41 -4.12 -5.97 1.10
C GLN A 41 -3.64 -4.69 1.80
N GLN A 42 -2.33 -4.51 1.95
CA GLN A 42 -1.74 -3.32 2.55
C GLN A 42 -2.05 -2.06 1.74
N VAL A 43 -1.96 -2.14 0.41
CA VAL A 43 -2.35 -1.06 -0.51
C VAL A 43 -3.85 -0.79 -0.43
N ALA A 44 -4.70 -1.83 -0.48
CA ALA A 44 -6.15 -1.65 -0.39
C ALA A 44 -6.58 -1.01 0.93
N ASN A 45 -5.95 -1.39 2.04
CA ASN A 45 -6.19 -0.77 3.35
C ASN A 45 -5.78 0.71 3.35
N LEU A 46 -4.69 1.06 2.66
CA LEU A 46 -4.24 2.44 2.52
C LEU A 46 -5.21 3.27 1.69
N GLU A 47 -5.64 2.75 0.54
CA GLU A 47 -6.66 3.37 -0.31
C GLU A 47 -7.97 3.60 0.46
N ALA A 48 -8.41 2.60 1.23
CA ALA A 48 -9.60 2.70 2.08
C ALA A 48 -9.46 3.75 3.19
N SER A 49 -8.29 3.83 3.83
CA SER A 49 -8.02 4.84 4.87
C SER A 49 -7.96 6.26 4.30
N LEU A 50 -7.50 6.42 3.07
CA LEU A 50 -7.40 7.72 2.39
C LEU A 50 -8.69 8.10 1.65
N GLY A 51 -9.57 7.12 1.39
CA GLY A 51 -10.79 7.31 0.61
C GLY A 51 -10.51 7.59 -0.88
N MET A 52 -9.36 7.13 -1.40
CA MET A 52 -8.97 7.37 -2.79
C MET A 52 -8.13 6.21 -3.35
N SER A 53 -8.22 5.99 -4.66
CA SER A 53 -7.34 5.04 -5.37
C SER A 53 -5.94 5.62 -5.53
N LEU A 54 -4.93 4.79 -5.30
CA LEU A 54 -3.52 5.15 -5.37
C LEU A 54 -2.82 4.63 -6.62
N PHE A 55 -3.43 3.67 -7.32
CA PHE A 55 -2.93 3.12 -8.57
C PHE A 55 -3.99 3.22 -9.67
N GLU A 56 -3.57 3.69 -10.83
CA GLU A 56 -4.28 3.48 -12.09
C GLU A 56 -3.85 2.12 -12.64
N ARG A 57 -4.82 1.25 -12.99
CA ARG A 57 -4.60 -0.16 -13.33
C ARG A 57 -5.00 -0.41 -14.78
#